data_AF-X0T550-F1
#
_entry.id   AF-X0T550-F1
#
_cell.length_a   1.000
_cell.length_b   1.000
_cell.length_c   1.000
_cell.angle_alpha   90.00
_cell.angle_beta   90.00
_cell.angle_gamma   90.00
#
_symmetry.space_group_name_H-M   'P 1'
#
loop_
_entity.id
_entity.type
_entity.pdbx_description
1 polymer ?
#
loop_
_entity_poly.entity_id
_entity_poly.type
_entity_poly.pdbx_seq_one_letter_code
_entity_poly.pdbx_strand_id
1 'polypeptide(L)'
;LAGANYDVSPNTGTRGTETIIEVPGSAGAVSVSVTDVVVNGFTIQASATYVATGGNTLFAISADNAEIKNNIFTSYTYDGAPFSTLWSNNASGMDINDNRFLTNGGTLGGSSDAAVDLYGGGSVSNHNQFRNNVLIHDNVGGGYGLAISSDSGLASYYDVEDNSFSTYNSAIQVVDYTTTAGYGVNNVLIDGNTCDSGKYGLWFYGIAVDPGTGISNVTVTNNYLTNNVRGINFQDAAANIVVESFAVNYNDITGNTVYGIYNPIATTLDAEQNWWGDVTGPDPETQANNPHGVDAAGDIITDNVDFIPYWATSTVTTSTEYVSTRVEEVDALLETYLAYSDIIQAGIDAATSNDDYFWVEVGLGGSPYNENVVIDKKLTLLGLNDPTIAPTTGCGVEIQASTVTVDGFAINTLGTDAHGL
;
A
#
# COMPACT_ATOMS: atom_id res chain seq x y z
N LEU A 1 -5.08 16.86 27.27
CA LEU A 1 -5.80 18.05 26.77
C LEU A 1 -7.05 17.58 26.04
N ALA A 2 -8.22 18.14 26.35
CA ALA A 2 -9.49 17.79 25.71
C ALA A 2 -10.14 19.05 25.12
N GLY A 3 -10.43 19.02 23.82
CA GLY A 3 -11.13 20.08 23.10
C GLY A 3 -12.64 19.86 23.10
N ALA A 4 -13.39 20.78 22.50
CA ALA A 4 -14.85 20.72 22.42
C ALA A 4 -15.39 19.48 21.68
N ASN A 5 -14.58 18.86 20.81
CA ASN A 5 -14.93 17.65 20.06
C ASN A 5 -14.17 16.42 20.58
N TYR A 6 -13.93 16.36 21.89
CA TYR A 6 -13.34 15.19 22.54
C TYR A 6 -14.10 13.90 22.18
N ASP A 7 -13.36 12.88 21.73
CA ASP A 7 -13.89 11.59 21.27
C ASP A 7 -14.89 11.68 20.09
N VAL A 8 -14.83 12.76 19.31
CA VAL A 8 -15.59 12.88 18.05
C VAL A 8 -14.63 12.89 16.86
N SER A 9 -14.64 11.79 16.10
CA SER A 9 -13.84 11.62 14.88
C SER A 9 -14.01 12.79 13.91
N PRO A 10 -12.93 13.42 13.42
CA PRO A 10 -12.97 14.37 12.32
C PRO A 10 -13.15 13.71 10.95
N ASN A 11 -13.06 12.39 10.87
CA ASN A 11 -13.14 11.65 9.62
C ASN A 11 -14.54 11.10 9.35
N THR A 12 -15.29 10.76 10.40
CA THR A 12 -16.64 10.15 10.28
C THR A 12 -17.72 10.86 11.11
N GLY A 13 -17.33 11.64 12.13
CA GLY A 13 -18.24 12.26 13.07
C GLY A 13 -18.79 13.62 12.60
N THR A 14 -19.99 13.97 13.09
CA THR A 14 -20.48 15.35 13.00
C THR A 14 -19.91 16.16 14.16
N ARG A 15 -19.00 17.08 13.86
CA ARG A 15 -18.35 17.92 14.86
C ARG A 15 -19.15 19.19 15.16
N GLY A 16 -19.11 19.60 16.43
CA GLY A 16 -19.73 20.83 16.91
C GLY A 16 -18.84 22.06 16.69
N THR A 17 -19.02 23.09 17.52
CA THR A 17 -18.12 24.25 17.51
C THR A 17 -16.71 23.83 17.97
N GLU A 18 -15.69 24.14 17.18
CA GLU A 18 -14.31 23.75 17.45
C GLU A 18 -13.68 24.54 18.60
N THR A 19 -12.85 23.86 19.41
CA THR A 19 -11.83 24.53 20.22
C THR A 19 -10.57 24.66 19.38
N ILE A 20 -10.21 25.90 19.08
CA ILE A 20 -9.09 26.22 18.19
C ILE A 20 -7.85 26.54 19.02
N ILE A 21 -6.76 25.84 18.75
CA ILE A 21 -5.42 26.23 19.17
C ILE A 21 -4.76 26.91 17.97
N GLU A 22 -4.71 28.24 18.00
CA GLU A 22 -4.02 29.02 16.99
C GLU A 22 -2.56 29.22 17.39
N VAL A 23 -1.65 28.77 16.52
CA VAL A 23 -0.20 28.92 16.71
C VAL A 23 0.25 30.28 16.17
N PRO A 24 0.69 31.22 17.03
CA PRO A 24 1.12 32.55 16.61
C PRO A 24 2.47 32.51 15.88
N GLY A 25 2.72 33.52 15.03
CA GLY A 25 3.88 33.58 14.13
C GLY A 25 5.26 33.45 14.78
N SER A 26 6.17 32.81 14.04
CA SER A 26 7.62 32.59 14.26
C SER A 26 8.08 31.82 15.50
N ALA A 27 7.27 31.66 16.55
CA ALA A 27 7.68 30.94 17.75
C ALA A 27 6.54 30.15 18.39
N GLY A 28 6.62 28.83 18.26
CA GLY A 28 6.01 27.89 19.20
C GLY A 28 5.00 26.94 18.57
N ALA A 29 5.46 25.72 18.27
CA ALA A 29 4.59 24.56 18.18
C ALA A 29 3.86 24.35 19.52
N VAL A 30 2.68 23.73 19.49
CA VAL A 30 2.24 22.97 20.67
C VAL A 30 3.25 21.85 20.87
N SER A 31 3.96 21.86 22.00
CA SER A 31 5.00 20.87 22.29
C SER A 31 4.56 19.92 23.39
N VAL A 32 4.67 18.63 23.11
CA VAL A 32 4.46 17.52 24.05
C VAL A 32 5.83 16.99 24.46
N SER A 33 6.29 17.38 25.64
CA SER A 33 7.61 17.03 26.18
C SER A 33 7.54 16.22 27.49
N VAL A 34 6.36 15.70 27.83
CA VAL A 34 6.14 14.83 29.00
C VAL A 34 5.38 13.58 28.55
N THR A 35 5.64 12.45 29.21
CA THR A 35 5.06 11.16 28.80
C THR A 35 3.56 11.08 29.10
N ASP A 36 2.89 10.15 28.44
CA ASP A 36 1.50 9.78 28.72
C ASP A 36 0.52 10.96 28.53
N VAL A 37 0.82 11.82 27.56
CA VAL A 37 -0.02 12.97 27.21
C VAL A 37 -1.01 12.57 26.12
N VAL A 38 -2.30 12.79 26.41
CA VAL A 38 -3.37 12.68 25.41
C VAL A 38 -3.75 14.07 24.92
N VAL A 39 -3.79 14.30 23.61
CA VAL A 39 -4.36 15.51 22.97
C VAL A 39 -5.52 15.09 22.07
N ASN A 40 -6.73 15.52 22.41
CA ASN A 40 -7.94 15.00 21.79
C ASN A 40 -8.99 16.09 21.50
N GLY A 41 -9.49 16.12 20.25
CA GLY A 41 -10.69 16.86 19.91
C GLY A 41 -10.48 18.36 19.63
N PHE A 42 -9.28 18.77 19.21
CA PHE A 42 -8.96 20.16 18.86
C PHE A 42 -8.94 20.39 17.35
N THR A 43 -9.09 21.65 16.96
CA THR A 43 -8.54 22.16 15.70
C THR A 43 -7.24 22.90 16.02
N ILE A 44 -6.13 22.50 15.40
CA ILE A 44 -4.80 23.07 15.60
C ILE A 44 -4.38 23.71 14.29
N GLN A 45 -4.17 25.03 14.31
CA GLN A 45 -3.96 25.78 13.07
C GLN A 45 -2.84 26.80 13.16
N ALA A 46 -2.16 27.01 12.03
CA ALA A 46 -1.28 28.15 11.86
C ALA A 46 -2.10 29.46 11.87
N SER A 47 -1.59 30.53 12.49
CA SER A 47 -2.17 31.86 12.27
C SER A 47 -2.06 32.28 10.78
N ALA A 48 -2.98 33.09 10.29
CA ALA A 48 -2.92 33.60 8.91
C ALA A 48 -1.66 34.46 8.61
N THR A 49 -0.98 34.93 9.66
CA THR A 49 0.27 35.69 9.59
C THR A 49 1.51 34.82 9.85
N TYR A 50 1.36 33.50 9.91
CA TYR A 50 2.46 32.59 10.21
C TYR A 50 3.49 32.60 9.08
N VAL A 51 4.73 32.94 9.43
CA VAL A 51 5.88 32.90 8.53
C VAL A 51 6.78 31.77 9.02
N ALA A 52 6.87 30.69 8.26
CA ALA A 52 7.77 29.60 8.56
C ALA A 52 9.21 30.06 8.28
N THR A 53 10.07 30.06 9.31
CA THR A 53 11.50 30.34 9.17
C THR A 53 12.28 29.06 9.41
N GLY A 54 12.21 28.10 8.46
CA GLY A 54 12.99 26.86 8.40
C GLY A 54 12.91 25.94 9.63
N GLY A 55 12.34 24.74 9.45
CA GLY A 55 12.27 23.72 10.52
C GLY A 55 11.17 23.98 11.55
N ASN A 56 10.08 24.61 11.10
CA ASN A 56 8.96 24.99 11.93
C ASN A 56 7.86 23.92 11.88
N THR A 57 7.22 23.66 13.01
CA THR A 57 6.05 22.76 13.12
C THR A 57 4.90 23.40 13.89
N LEU A 58 3.66 22.99 13.63
CA LEU A 58 2.52 23.35 14.49
C LEU A 58 2.50 22.53 15.77
N PHE A 59 2.95 21.28 15.69
CA PHE A 59 2.82 20.32 16.75
C PHE A 59 4.07 19.46 16.85
N ALA A 60 4.75 19.51 17.99
CA ALA A 60 5.99 18.78 18.24
C ALA A 60 5.80 17.75 19.34
N ILE A 61 6.25 16.52 19.11
CA ILE A 61 6.26 15.43 20.10
C ILE A 61 7.70 15.04 20.37
N SER A 62 8.09 15.05 21.63
CA SER A 62 9.43 14.63 22.06
C SER A 62 9.38 13.78 23.34
N ALA A 63 8.25 13.11 23.57
CA ALA A 63 8.02 12.31 24.76
C ALA A 63 7.27 11.03 24.40
N ASP A 64 7.55 10.00 25.20
CA ASP A 64 7.00 8.66 25.00
C ASP A 64 5.51 8.57 25.35
N ASN A 65 4.82 7.62 24.74
CA ASN A 65 3.42 7.30 25.00
C ASN A 65 2.45 8.49 24.82
N ALA A 66 2.79 9.42 23.93
CA ALA A 66 1.88 10.50 23.56
C ALA A 66 0.76 9.95 22.65
N GLU A 67 -0.49 10.27 22.98
CA GLU A 67 -1.66 9.92 22.18
C GLU A 67 -2.25 11.20 21.56
N ILE A 68 -2.22 11.29 20.24
CA ILE A 68 -2.74 12.43 19.48
C ILE A 68 -3.92 11.95 18.65
N LYS A 69 -5.14 12.33 19.02
CA LYS A 69 -6.33 11.78 18.37
C LYS A 69 -7.50 12.71 18.14
N ASN A 70 -8.34 12.41 17.16
CA ASN A 70 -9.54 13.18 16.84
C ASN A 70 -9.28 14.68 16.62
N ASN A 71 -8.07 15.04 16.16
CA ASN A 71 -7.72 16.44 15.92
C ASN A 71 -7.82 16.78 14.44
N ILE A 72 -8.10 18.04 14.15
CA ILE A 72 -7.95 18.61 12.81
C ILE A 72 -6.70 19.47 12.84
N PHE A 73 -5.76 19.17 11.97
CA PHE A 73 -4.60 20.02 11.73
C PHE A 73 -4.80 20.77 10.42
N THR A 74 -4.75 22.09 10.47
CA THR A 74 -4.83 22.91 9.26
C THR A 74 -3.62 23.83 9.18
N SER A 75 -2.80 23.66 8.16
CA SER A 75 -1.71 24.59 7.87
C SER A 75 -2.09 25.45 6.67
N TYR A 76 -1.76 26.74 6.77
CA TYR A 76 -1.82 27.66 5.66
C TYR A 76 -0.42 27.78 5.08
N THR A 77 -0.35 27.78 3.76
CA THR A 77 0.90 27.77 3.04
C THR A 77 1.74 29.00 3.19
N TYR A 78 3.02 28.68 3.08
CA TYR A 78 4.13 29.59 3.02
C TYR A 78 4.86 29.37 1.69
N ASP A 79 5.38 30.46 1.12
CA ASP A 79 6.13 30.46 -0.13
C ASP A 79 7.58 30.01 0.15
N GLY A 80 7.81 28.69 0.10
CA GLY A 80 9.13 28.11 -0.16
C GLY A 80 10.02 27.71 1.03
N ALA A 81 9.51 27.53 2.26
CA ALA A 81 10.28 26.94 3.36
C ALA A 81 9.65 25.64 3.86
N PRO A 82 10.48 24.62 4.22
CA PRO A 82 10.00 23.34 4.72
C PRO A 82 9.16 23.52 5.99
N PHE A 83 7.97 22.92 6.00
CA PHE A 83 7.00 22.99 7.08
C PHE A 83 6.37 21.63 7.34
N SER A 84 6.52 21.14 8.57
CA SER A 84 5.83 19.92 9.03
C SER A 84 4.63 20.29 9.88
N THR A 85 3.47 19.71 9.62
CA THR A 85 2.28 20.04 10.43
C THR A 85 2.37 19.39 11.82
N LEU A 86 2.79 18.13 11.84
CA LEU A 86 3.20 17.42 13.05
C LEU A 86 4.62 16.92 12.87
N TRP A 87 5.42 17.05 13.93
CA TRP A 87 6.79 16.58 13.99
C TRP A 87 7.00 15.76 15.25
N SER A 88 7.64 14.61 15.13
CA SER A 88 8.14 13.84 16.26
C SER A 88 9.64 13.64 16.17
N ASN A 89 10.31 13.72 17.31
CA ASN A 89 11.72 13.39 17.45
C ASN A 89 11.96 12.77 18.84
N ASN A 90 12.61 11.61 18.89
CA ASN A 90 12.94 10.91 20.14
C ASN A 90 11.73 10.49 20.99
N ALA A 91 10.63 10.12 20.33
CA ALA A 91 9.46 9.59 21.02
C ALA A 91 9.23 8.12 20.63
N SER A 92 8.83 7.34 21.63
CA SER A 92 8.53 5.91 21.53
C SER A 92 7.12 5.63 22.04
N GLY A 93 6.44 4.64 21.48
CA GLY A 93 5.08 4.28 21.92
C GLY A 93 4.02 5.33 21.61
N MET A 94 4.26 6.22 20.64
CA MET A 94 3.26 7.20 20.23
C MET A 94 2.06 6.53 19.56
N ASP A 95 0.88 7.10 19.75
CA ASP A 95 -0.33 6.71 19.02
C ASP A 95 -0.97 7.95 18.40
N ILE A 96 -0.78 8.13 17.10
CA ILE A 96 -1.37 9.21 16.31
C ILE A 96 -2.54 8.62 15.52
N ASN A 97 -3.76 8.77 16.04
CA ASN A 97 -4.93 8.10 15.49
C ASN A 97 -6.14 9.00 15.19
N ASP A 98 -6.88 8.68 14.13
CA ASP A 98 -8.13 9.36 13.76
C ASP A 98 -8.02 10.88 13.70
N ASN A 99 -6.90 11.39 13.17
CA ASN A 99 -6.71 12.81 12.91
C ASN A 99 -6.99 13.14 11.45
N ARG A 100 -7.22 14.41 11.17
CA ARG A 100 -7.38 14.95 9.82
C ARG A 100 -6.33 16.03 9.58
N PHE A 101 -5.45 15.82 8.60
CA PHE A 101 -4.40 16.76 8.20
C PHE A 101 -4.79 17.42 6.88
N LEU A 102 -5.02 18.73 6.93
CA LEU A 102 -5.38 19.56 5.79
C LEU A 102 -4.26 20.55 5.53
N THR A 103 -3.43 20.25 4.54
CA THR A 103 -2.33 21.11 4.12
C THR A 103 -2.79 21.89 2.89
N ASN A 104 -3.02 23.20 3.04
CA ASN A 104 -3.54 24.06 1.97
C ASN A 104 -2.47 25.03 1.45
N GLY A 105 -2.29 25.10 0.12
CA GLY A 105 -2.32 26.36 -0.64
C GLY A 105 -1.04 26.90 -1.26
N GLY A 106 -0.02 26.09 -1.54
CA GLY A 106 1.29 26.61 -1.92
C GLY A 106 2.09 25.59 -2.69
N THR A 107 2.95 26.10 -3.57
CA THR A 107 4.02 25.31 -4.19
C THR A 107 4.93 24.89 -3.04
N LEU A 108 4.73 23.70 -2.49
CA LEU A 108 5.68 23.12 -1.54
C LEU A 108 7.05 23.19 -2.21
N GLY A 109 7.91 24.02 -1.62
CA GLY A 109 9.13 24.53 -2.24
C GLY A 109 10.18 23.44 -2.25
N GLY A 110 10.01 22.45 -3.12
CA GLY A 110 10.89 21.29 -3.18
C GLY A 110 10.52 20.17 -2.22
N SER A 111 11.33 19.13 -2.29
CA SER A 111 11.18 17.78 -1.72
C SER A 111 11.35 17.71 -0.19
N SER A 112 10.85 18.65 0.59
CA SER A 112 11.18 18.75 2.03
C SER A 112 10.00 18.99 2.96
N ASP A 113 8.78 19.12 2.42
CA ASP A 113 7.58 19.37 3.20
C ASP A 113 6.86 18.06 3.51
N ALA A 114 6.45 17.82 4.76
CA ALA A 114 5.64 16.66 5.15
C ALA A 114 4.43 17.11 5.97
N ALA A 115 3.24 16.53 5.79
CA ALA A 115 2.15 16.79 6.74
C ALA A 115 2.54 16.24 8.13
N VAL A 116 3.13 15.04 8.16
CA VAL A 116 3.63 14.42 9.38
C VAL A 116 5.07 13.95 9.16
N ASP A 117 5.96 14.30 10.07
CA ASP A 117 7.35 13.89 10.03
C ASP A 117 7.76 13.18 11.33
N LEU A 118 8.14 11.91 11.23
CA LEU A 118 8.50 11.04 12.33
C LEU A 118 9.98 10.70 12.27
N TYR A 119 10.79 11.43 13.04
CA TYR A 119 12.23 11.23 13.09
C TYR A 119 12.65 10.23 14.17
N GLY A 120 13.54 9.34 13.77
CA GLY A 120 14.40 8.58 14.67
C GLY A 120 15.51 9.46 15.25
N GLY A 121 15.77 9.29 16.54
CA GLY A 121 16.91 9.91 17.23
C GLY A 121 17.33 9.21 18.53
N GLY A 122 16.80 8.01 18.79
CA GLY A 122 17.01 7.27 20.02
C GLY A 122 16.58 5.82 19.89
N SER A 123 16.86 5.01 20.92
CA SER A 123 16.43 3.61 20.95
C SER A 123 14.90 3.55 21.10
N VAL A 124 14.17 3.54 19.99
CA VAL A 124 12.72 3.28 19.98
C VAL A 124 12.50 1.83 20.40
N SER A 125 12.02 1.61 21.62
CA SER A 125 11.78 0.26 22.15
C SER A 125 10.34 -0.22 21.94
N ASN A 126 9.42 0.72 21.68
CA ASN A 126 7.99 0.44 21.51
C ASN A 126 7.54 0.88 20.12
N HIS A 127 6.49 0.24 19.62
CA HIS A 127 5.88 0.57 18.34
C HIS A 127 5.26 1.98 18.38
N ASN A 128 5.60 2.82 17.41
CA ASN A 128 4.94 4.08 17.13
C ASN A 128 3.84 3.83 16.09
N GLN A 129 2.60 4.12 16.46
CA GLN A 129 1.43 3.83 15.63
C GLN A 129 0.92 5.12 14.98
N PHE A 130 0.75 5.08 13.67
CA PHE A 130 0.11 6.13 12.88
C PHE A 130 -1.06 5.51 12.12
N ARG A 131 -2.28 5.70 12.62
CA ARG A 131 -3.43 4.91 12.14
C ARG A 131 -4.74 5.66 11.96
N ASN A 132 -5.56 5.24 11.00
CA ASN A 132 -6.89 5.82 10.76
C ASN A 132 -6.88 7.34 10.48
N ASN A 133 -5.77 7.91 10.01
CA ASN A 133 -5.67 9.33 9.72
C ASN A 133 -6.08 9.62 8.27
N VAL A 134 -6.59 10.83 8.04
CA VAL A 134 -6.88 11.33 6.68
C VAL A 134 -5.98 12.53 6.40
N LEU A 135 -5.14 12.42 5.37
CA LEU A 135 -4.20 13.43 4.94
C LEU A 135 -4.55 13.87 3.52
N ILE A 136 -4.77 15.17 3.35
CA ILE A 136 -5.19 15.76 2.09
C ILE A 136 -4.33 16.98 1.79
N HIS A 137 -3.73 17.00 0.60
CA HIS A 137 -3.02 18.15 0.08
C HIS A 137 -3.82 18.85 -1.03
N ASP A 138 -4.05 20.15 -0.97
CA ASP A 138 -4.90 20.81 -1.99
C ASP A 138 -4.26 20.98 -3.37
N ASN A 139 -2.92 20.90 -3.47
CA ASN A 139 -2.17 20.98 -4.73
C ASN A 139 -1.49 19.65 -5.06
N VAL A 140 -1.78 19.10 -6.25
CA VAL A 140 -1.09 17.91 -6.75
C VAL A 140 0.41 18.18 -6.91
N GLY A 141 1.25 17.35 -6.29
CA GLY A 141 2.70 17.30 -6.54
C GLY A 141 3.60 18.02 -5.54
N GLY A 142 3.09 18.48 -4.40
CA GLY A 142 3.89 19.00 -3.29
C GLY A 142 4.09 17.98 -2.16
N GLY A 143 5.30 17.92 -1.59
CA GLY A 143 5.62 17.28 -0.30
C GLY A 143 5.15 15.84 -0.06
N TYR A 144 5.15 15.45 1.21
CA TYR A 144 4.83 14.10 1.67
C TYR A 144 3.63 14.11 2.61
N GLY A 145 2.81 13.07 2.58
CA GLY A 145 1.78 12.88 3.61
C GLY A 145 2.45 12.54 4.94
N LEU A 146 3.17 11.42 4.95
CA LEU A 146 3.95 10.95 6.09
C LEU A 146 5.40 10.73 5.68
N ALA A 147 6.34 11.19 6.50
CA ALA A 147 7.74 10.83 6.42
C ALA A 147 8.16 10.05 7.69
N ILE A 148 8.85 8.92 7.50
CA ILE A 148 9.55 8.17 8.55
C ILE A 148 11.03 8.25 8.23
N SER A 149 11.83 8.84 9.12
CA SER A 149 13.19 9.22 8.79
C SER A 149 14.21 8.89 9.88
N SER A 150 15.33 8.28 9.51
CA SER A 150 16.53 8.27 10.35
C SER A 150 17.40 9.49 10.00
N ASP A 151 17.43 10.51 10.86
CA ASP A 151 18.33 11.67 10.71
C ASP A 151 19.40 11.71 11.80
N SER A 152 18.99 11.51 13.05
CA SER A 152 19.89 11.55 14.21
C SER A 152 19.97 10.24 15.01
N GLY A 153 19.33 9.18 14.51
CA GLY A 153 19.27 7.89 15.17
C GLY A 153 18.49 6.85 14.38
N LEU A 154 18.32 5.68 14.99
CA LEU A 154 17.50 4.60 14.44
C LEU A 154 16.01 5.00 14.46
N ALA A 155 15.33 4.87 13.33
CA ALA A 155 13.88 4.97 13.22
C ALA A 155 13.32 3.55 13.08
N SER A 156 12.80 3.00 14.18
CA SER A 156 12.37 1.60 14.21
C SER A 156 11.00 1.40 14.83
N TYR A 157 10.33 0.32 14.43
CA TYR A 157 9.01 -0.09 14.95
C TYR A 157 7.95 0.96 14.68
N TYR A 158 7.66 1.21 13.42
CA TYR A 158 6.57 2.09 13.00
C TYR A 158 5.46 1.27 12.34
N ASP A 159 4.26 1.41 12.85
CA ASP A 159 3.05 0.80 12.28
C ASP A 159 2.21 1.91 11.64
N VAL A 160 2.09 1.88 10.31
CA VAL A 160 1.32 2.83 9.51
C VAL A 160 0.09 2.11 8.98
N GLU A 161 -1.06 2.31 9.62
CA GLU A 161 -2.23 1.45 9.44
C GLU A 161 -3.49 2.22 9.04
N ASP A 162 -4.25 1.76 8.04
CA ASP A 162 -5.59 2.27 7.73
C ASP A 162 -5.67 3.79 7.47
N ASN A 163 -4.61 4.41 6.94
CA ASN A 163 -4.61 5.84 6.64
C ASN A 163 -5.04 6.10 5.20
N SER A 164 -5.62 7.28 4.95
CA SER A 164 -5.95 7.76 3.62
C SER A 164 -5.09 8.96 3.27
N PHE A 165 -4.34 8.85 2.18
CA PHE A 165 -3.50 9.90 1.62
C PHE A 165 -3.99 10.24 0.22
N SER A 166 -4.16 11.52 -0.04
CA SER A 166 -4.49 12.01 -1.38
C SER A 166 -3.59 13.16 -1.77
N THR A 167 -3.27 13.24 -3.06
CA THR A 167 -2.71 14.44 -3.75
C THR A 167 -1.31 14.93 -3.30
N TYR A 168 -0.62 14.19 -2.43
CA TYR A 168 0.78 14.44 -2.08
C TYR A 168 1.74 14.03 -3.21
N ASN A 169 2.96 14.58 -3.21
CA ASN A 169 4.03 14.06 -4.08
C ASN A 169 4.35 12.61 -3.69
N SER A 170 4.56 12.33 -2.40
CA SER A 170 4.57 10.95 -1.88
C SER A 170 3.53 10.80 -0.78
N ALA A 171 2.68 9.78 -0.83
CA ALA A 171 1.77 9.55 0.30
C ALA A 171 2.56 9.18 1.55
N ILE A 172 3.41 8.15 1.46
CA ILE A 172 4.32 7.74 2.52
C ILE A 172 5.75 7.74 1.99
N GLN A 173 6.66 8.37 2.74
CA GLN A 173 8.09 8.37 2.48
C GLN A 173 8.82 7.67 3.64
N VAL A 174 9.70 6.74 3.30
CA VAL A 174 10.61 6.10 4.26
C VAL A 174 12.03 6.43 3.86
N VAL A 175 12.75 7.09 4.75
CA VAL A 175 14.01 7.76 4.42
C VAL A 175 15.12 7.41 5.40
N ASP A 176 16.28 7.04 4.86
CA ASP A 176 17.52 7.01 5.63
C ASP A 176 18.45 8.15 5.19
N TYR A 177 18.61 9.16 6.06
CA TYR A 177 19.55 10.26 5.89
C TYR A 177 20.90 10.02 6.58
N THR A 178 21.05 8.97 7.40
CA THR A 178 22.16 8.89 8.34
C THR A 178 23.43 8.28 7.76
N THR A 179 24.54 9.00 7.77
CA THR A 179 25.86 8.41 7.43
C THR A 179 26.53 7.68 8.60
N THR A 180 25.80 7.43 9.69
CA THR A 180 26.36 6.91 10.95
C THR A 180 26.02 5.43 11.09
N ALA A 181 27.04 4.59 11.24
CA ALA A 181 26.87 3.17 11.49
C ALA A 181 25.88 2.88 12.64
N GLY A 182 24.91 2.02 12.38
CA GLY A 182 23.90 1.57 13.35
C GLY A 182 22.62 2.41 13.38
N TYR A 183 22.54 3.46 12.56
CA TYR A 183 21.31 4.21 12.31
C TYR A 183 20.74 3.82 10.95
N GLY A 184 19.43 3.91 10.82
CA GLY A 184 18.68 3.45 9.65
C GLY A 184 17.19 3.46 9.94
N VAL A 185 16.39 3.00 8.97
CA VAL A 185 14.96 2.77 9.18
C VAL A 185 14.68 1.27 9.13
N ASN A 186 14.09 0.70 10.17
CA ASN A 186 13.77 -0.73 10.15
C ASN A 186 12.52 -1.13 10.93
N ASN A 187 12.00 -2.33 10.65
CA ASN A 187 10.78 -2.84 11.29
C ASN A 187 9.61 -1.86 11.06
N VAL A 188 9.31 -1.57 9.80
CA VAL A 188 8.20 -0.69 9.41
C VAL A 188 7.09 -1.55 8.81
N LEU A 189 5.90 -1.48 9.41
CA LEU A 189 4.68 -2.06 8.86
C LEU A 189 3.87 -0.95 8.18
N ILE A 190 3.48 -1.18 6.93
CA ILE A 190 2.59 -0.31 6.15
C ILE A 190 1.41 -1.18 5.74
N ASP A 191 0.29 -1.07 6.45
CA ASP A 191 -0.88 -1.95 6.32
C ASP A 191 -2.18 -1.17 6.07
N GLY A 192 -3.06 -1.66 5.19
CA GLY A 192 -4.41 -1.10 5.07
C GLY A 192 -4.52 0.34 4.54
N ASN A 193 -3.43 0.95 4.04
CA ASN A 193 -3.45 2.36 3.65
C ASN A 193 -4.01 2.55 2.23
N THR A 194 -4.69 3.67 2.00
CA THR A 194 -5.09 4.14 0.67
C THR A 194 -4.20 5.31 0.26
N CYS A 195 -3.44 5.15 -0.82
CA CYS A 195 -2.54 6.15 -1.37
C CYS A 195 -2.95 6.45 -2.82
N ASP A 196 -3.64 7.57 -3.03
CA ASP A 196 -4.24 7.89 -4.32
C ASP A 196 -3.77 9.22 -4.92
N SER A 197 -3.61 9.24 -6.25
CA SER A 197 -3.39 10.45 -7.04
C SER A 197 -2.12 11.24 -6.67
N GLY A 198 -1.07 10.56 -6.22
CA GLY A 198 0.24 11.14 -5.94
C GLY A 198 1.29 10.90 -7.03
N LYS A 199 2.50 11.42 -6.85
CA LYS A 199 3.63 10.99 -7.70
C LYS A 199 4.08 9.58 -7.28
N TYR A 200 4.20 9.35 -5.98
CA TYR A 200 4.55 8.07 -5.41
C TYR A 200 3.48 7.69 -4.38
N GLY A 201 2.95 6.47 -4.44
CA GLY A 201 2.21 5.94 -3.30
C GLY A 201 3.18 5.78 -2.12
N LEU A 202 4.19 4.94 -2.30
CA LEU A 202 5.28 4.76 -1.36
C LEU A 202 6.61 5.16 -2.00
N TRP A 203 7.44 5.89 -1.25
CA TRP A 203 8.80 6.22 -1.68
C TRP A 203 9.85 5.83 -0.64
N PHE A 204 10.71 4.89 -1.02
CA PHE A 204 11.90 4.49 -0.27
C PHE A 204 13.13 5.21 -0.81
N TYR A 205 13.81 5.94 0.08
CA TYR A 205 14.91 6.84 -0.30
C TYR A 205 16.06 6.74 0.70
N GLY A 206 17.24 6.33 0.23
CA GLY A 206 18.43 6.16 1.08
C GLY A 206 19.60 6.99 0.55
N ILE A 207 20.11 7.93 1.35
CA ILE A 207 21.29 8.74 0.97
C ILE A 207 22.60 8.10 1.44
N ALA A 208 22.55 7.30 2.49
CA ALA A 208 23.74 6.96 3.22
C ALA A 208 24.65 5.93 2.52
N VAL A 209 25.89 5.87 3.00
CA VAL A 209 27.03 5.19 2.36
C VAL A 209 27.53 3.98 3.15
N ASP A 210 26.98 3.74 4.34
CA ASP A 210 27.47 2.67 5.22
C ASP A 210 26.73 1.35 4.94
N PRO A 211 27.43 0.32 4.43
CA PRO A 211 26.80 -0.97 4.16
C PRO A 211 26.28 -1.62 5.45
N GLY A 212 24.97 -1.89 5.48
CA GLY A 212 24.32 -2.71 6.52
C GLY A 212 23.44 -1.94 7.50
N THR A 213 23.21 -0.65 7.31
CA THR A 213 22.38 0.17 8.22
C THR A 213 21.28 0.93 7.47
N GLY A 214 20.89 0.44 6.30
CA GLY A 214 19.89 1.07 5.45
C GLY A 214 18.44 0.84 5.88
N ILE A 215 17.52 1.17 4.97
CA ILE A 215 16.11 0.81 5.10
C ILE A 215 15.96 -0.71 4.96
N SER A 216 15.39 -1.38 5.96
CA SER A 216 15.30 -2.85 6.02
C SER A 216 14.11 -3.35 6.85
N ASN A 217 13.73 -4.62 6.68
CA ASN A 217 12.60 -5.25 7.38
C ASN A 217 11.33 -4.41 7.29
N VAL A 218 10.87 -4.18 6.06
CA VAL A 218 9.67 -3.39 5.75
C VAL A 218 8.60 -4.34 5.22
N THR A 219 7.41 -4.30 5.81
CA THR A 219 6.25 -5.06 5.35
C THR A 219 5.21 -4.10 4.78
N VAL A 220 4.80 -4.32 3.53
CA VAL A 220 3.79 -3.52 2.83
C VAL A 220 2.65 -4.46 2.44
N THR A 221 1.51 -4.34 3.11
CA THR A 221 0.38 -5.28 2.93
C THR A 221 -0.98 -4.61 2.97
N ASN A 222 -1.98 -5.20 2.29
CA ASN A 222 -3.37 -4.71 2.27
C ASN A 222 -3.52 -3.22 1.88
N ASN A 223 -2.58 -2.64 1.14
CA ASN A 223 -2.66 -1.24 0.73
C ASN A 223 -3.33 -1.10 -0.64
N TYR A 224 -4.01 0.03 -0.85
CA TYR A 224 -4.55 0.47 -2.14
C TYR A 224 -3.65 1.59 -2.68
N LEU A 225 -2.76 1.25 -3.61
CA LEU A 225 -1.78 2.14 -4.21
C LEU A 225 -2.22 2.52 -5.62
N THR A 226 -3.21 3.41 -5.71
CA THR A 226 -3.96 3.65 -6.96
C THR A 226 -3.67 4.99 -7.62
N ASN A 227 -3.72 5.03 -8.94
CA ASN A 227 -3.63 6.27 -9.74
C ASN A 227 -2.40 7.15 -9.45
N ASN A 228 -1.30 6.57 -8.97
CA ASN A 228 -0.06 7.33 -8.76
C ASN A 228 0.76 7.39 -10.07
N VAL A 229 1.80 8.22 -10.10
CA VAL A 229 2.81 8.09 -11.16
C VAL A 229 3.56 6.77 -11.00
N ARG A 230 3.95 6.44 -9.76
CA ARG A 230 4.44 5.12 -9.37
C ARG A 230 3.75 4.65 -8.10
N GLY A 231 3.30 3.40 -8.04
CA GLY A 231 2.71 2.83 -6.82
C GLY A 231 3.75 2.77 -5.71
N ILE A 232 4.85 2.05 -5.97
CA ILE A 232 6.01 1.95 -5.08
C ILE A 232 7.27 2.36 -5.83
N ASN A 233 8.03 3.29 -5.26
CA ASN A 233 9.26 3.79 -5.84
C ASN A 233 10.45 3.54 -4.91
N PHE A 234 11.45 2.82 -5.42
CA PHE A 234 12.77 2.76 -4.82
C PHE A 234 13.70 3.77 -5.50
N GLN A 235 14.55 4.44 -4.73
CA GLN A 235 15.55 5.34 -5.30
C GLN A 235 16.63 4.54 -6.05
N ASP A 236 16.95 5.00 -7.27
CA ASP A 236 18.01 4.45 -8.11
C ASP A 236 19.38 4.51 -7.43
N ALA A 237 20.09 3.37 -7.45
CA ALA A 237 21.46 3.18 -6.96
C ALA A 237 21.73 3.42 -5.46
N ALA A 238 20.71 3.46 -4.59
CA ALA A 238 20.94 3.61 -3.16
C ALA A 238 21.51 2.32 -2.55
N ALA A 239 22.77 2.33 -2.11
CA ALA A 239 23.43 1.21 -1.40
C ALA A 239 22.79 0.87 -0.04
N ASN A 240 21.74 1.62 0.35
CA ASN A 240 21.17 1.69 1.68
C ASN A 240 19.69 1.30 1.71
N ILE A 241 19.23 0.52 0.73
CA ILE A 241 17.93 -0.14 0.79
C ILE A 241 18.17 -1.65 0.65
N VAL A 242 17.81 -2.41 1.68
CA VAL A 242 18.00 -3.86 1.75
C VAL A 242 16.73 -4.54 1.24
N VAL A 243 16.52 -4.47 -0.08
CA VAL A 243 15.27 -4.88 -0.76
C VAL A 243 14.89 -6.33 -0.45
N GLU A 244 15.84 -7.23 -0.28
CA GLU A 244 15.60 -8.64 0.08
C GLU A 244 14.96 -8.84 1.47
N SER A 245 14.90 -7.78 2.29
CA SER A 245 14.22 -7.79 3.59
C SER A 245 12.83 -7.17 3.54
N PHE A 246 12.34 -6.81 2.35
CA PHE A 246 11.01 -6.28 2.15
C PHE A 246 10.05 -7.43 1.81
N ALA A 247 8.82 -7.33 2.30
CA ALA A 247 7.71 -8.17 1.89
C ALA A 247 6.60 -7.24 1.40
N VAL A 248 6.28 -7.28 0.10
CA VAL A 248 5.26 -6.43 -0.51
C VAL A 248 4.16 -7.32 -1.06
N ASN A 249 3.24 -7.77 -0.21
CA ASN A 249 2.24 -8.77 -0.59
C ASN A 249 0.83 -8.26 -0.26
N TYR A 250 -0.19 -8.79 -0.92
CA TYR A 250 -1.60 -8.51 -0.61
C TYR A 250 -2.03 -7.06 -0.84
N ASN A 251 -1.40 -6.34 -1.78
CA ASN A 251 -1.76 -4.97 -2.12
C ASN A 251 -2.57 -4.91 -3.44
N ASP A 252 -3.38 -3.87 -3.56
CA ASP A 252 -4.01 -3.43 -4.81
C ASP A 252 -3.13 -2.33 -5.42
N ILE A 253 -2.40 -2.65 -6.48
CA ILE A 253 -1.45 -1.76 -7.17
C ILE A 253 -2.00 -1.52 -8.58
N THR A 254 -2.81 -0.48 -8.74
CA THR A 254 -3.58 -0.29 -9.98
C THR A 254 -3.67 1.13 -10.51
N GLY A 255 -3.69 1.23 -11.83
CA GLY A 255 -3.88 2.51 -12.52
C GLY A 255 -2.67 3.44 -12.37
N ASN A 256 -1.51 2.91 -11.96
CA ASN A 256 -0.30 3.71 -11.84
C ASN A 256 0.27 3.97 -13.24
N THR A 257 0.54 5.23 -13.53
CA THR A 257 0.73 5.68 -14.93
C THR A 257 2.13 5.41 -15.51
N VAL A 258 3.12 5.06 -14.68
CA VAL A 258 4.48 4.75 -15.13
C VAL A 258 4.95 3.40 -14.61
N TYR A 259 4.78 3.11 -13.31
CA TYR A 259 5.08 1.80 -12.74
C TYR A 259 4.13 1.48 -11.58
N GLY A 260 3.69 0.23 -11.45
CA GLY A 260 3.19 -0.30 -10.18
C GLY A 260 4.32 -0.33 -9.15
N ILE A 261 5.43 -0.99 -9.50
CA ILE A 261 6.67 -1.00 -8.69
C ILE A 261 7.88 -0.65 -9.57
N TYR A 262 8.63 0.37 -9.15
CA TYR A 262 9.92 0.71 -9.72
C TYR A 262 11.05 0.32 -8.78
N ASN A 263 11.70 -0.83 -9.04
CA ASN A 263 12.86 -1.34 -8.33
C ASN A 263 14.12 -1.36 -9.23
N PRO A 264 14.89 -0.26 -9.27
CA PRO A 264 16.14 -0.20 -10.03
C PRO A 264 17.32 -0.92 -9.33
N ILE A 265 17.11 -1.46 -8.12
CA ILE A 265 18.15 -2.16 -7.36
C ILE A 265 18.27 -3.58 -7.93
N ALA A 266 19.51 -4.07 -8.07
CA ALA A 266 19.78 -5.36 -8.73
C ALA A 266 19.26 -6.60 -7.98
N THR A 267 18.84 -6.44 -6.72
CA THR A 267 18.25 -7.51 -5.93
C THR A 267 16.75 -7.60 -6.21
N THR A 268 16.26 -8.81 -6.43
CA THR A 268 14.83 -9.07 -6.62
C THR A 268 14.05 -8.77 -5.35
N LEU A 269 12.98 -7.99 -5.49
CA LEU A 269 11.97 -7.73 -4.46
C LEU A 269 10.91 -8.83 -4.47
N ASP A 270 10.56 -9.38 -3.31
CA ASP A 270 9.36 -10.20 -3.15
C ASP A 270 8.10 -9.31 -3.18
N ALA A 271 7.33 -9.46 -4.25
CA ALA A 271 6.05 -8.80 -4.48
C ALA A 271 4.97 -9.80 -4.95
N GLU A 272 4.98 -11.02 -4.42
CA GLU A 272 3.95 -12.02 -4.71
C GLU A 272 2.58 -11.61 -4.11
N GLN A 273 1.51 -12.17 -4.64
CA GLN A 273 0.14 -12.08 -4.14
C GLN A 273 -0.40 -10.63 -4.09
N ASN A 274 -0.06 -9.80 -5.08
CA ASN A 274 -0.67 -8.49 -5.31
C ASN A 274 -1.64 -8.51 -6.50
N TRP A 275 -2.62 -7.60 -6.49
CA TRP A 275 -3.43 -7.27 -7.67
C TRP A 275 -2.74 -6.15 -8.46
N TRP A 276 -2.57 -6.35 -9.77
CA TRP A 276 -1.83 -5.45 -10.65
C TRP A 276 -2.72 -4.68 -11.63
N GLY A 277 -4.04 -4.81 -11.52
CA GLY A 277 -4.99 -4.07 -12.35
C GLY A 277 -5.48 -4.82 -13.57
N ASP A 278 -4.90 -5.99 -13.83
CA ASP A 278 -5.32 -6.89 -14.89
C ASP A 278 -5.16 -8.36 -14.48
N VAL A 279 -6.03 -9.20 -15.01
CA VAL A 279 -6.09 -10.65 -14.75
C VAL A 279 -4.87 -11.39 -15.27
N THR A 280 -4.11 -10.78 -16.18
CA THR A 280 -2.85 -11.31 -16.73
C THR A 280 -1.62 -10.94 -15.89
N GLY A 281 -1.80 -10.26 -14.75
CA GLY A 281 -0.72 -9.81 -13.87
C GLY A 281 -0.06 -8.51 -14.36
N PRO A 282 1.12 -8.15 -13.82
CA PRO A 282 1.81 -6.91 -14.18
C PRO A 282 2.43 -6.98 -15.58
N ASP A 283 2.70 -5.83 -16.19
CA ASP A 283 3.42 -5.70 -17.47
C ASP A 283 4.93 -5.47 -17.24
N PRO A 284 5.79 -6.51 -17.20
CA PRO A 284 7.21 -6.33 -16.89
C PRO A 284 8.00 -5.71 -18.06
N GLU A 285 8.97 -4.84 -17.76
CA GLU A 285 9.77 -4.12 -18.76
C GLU A 285 10.39 -5.02 -19.84
N THR A 286 10.99 -6.16 -19.46
CA THR A 286 11.61 -7.08 -20.43
C THR A 286 10.73 -8.24 -20.88
N GLN A 287 9.46 -8.30 -20.46
CA GLN A 287 8.49 -9.35 -20.83
C GLN A 287 8.90 -10.79 -20.47
N ALA A 288 10.09 -10.99 -19.89
CA ALA A 288 10.69 -12.31 -19.73
C ALA A 288 10.09 -13.12 -18.57
N ASN A 289 9.50 -12.43 -17.60
CA ASN A 289 9.11 -13.03 -16.32
C ASN A 289 7.59 -13.19 -16.15
N ASN A 290 6.76 -12.61 -17.04
CA ASN A 290 5.32 -12.86 -17.06
C ASN A 290 4.97 -13.86 -18.17
N PRO A 291 4.37 -15.03 -17.88
CA PRO A 291 3.97 -16.01 -18.88
C PRO A 291 3.03 -15.48 -19.98
N HIS A 292 2.30 -14.39 -19.72
CA HIS A 292 1.47 -13.73 -20.74
C HIS A 292 2.30 -12.93 -21.76
N GLY A 293 3.57 -12.65 -21.47
CA GLY A 293 4.44 -11.85 -22.33
C GLY A 293 3.76 -10.56 -22.78
N VAL A 294 3.73 -10.32 -24.09
CA VAL A 294 3.14 -9.10 -24.69
C VAL A 294 1.65 -8.89 -24.42
N ASP A 295 0.94 -9.91 -23.94
CA ASP A 295 -0.48 -9.82 -23.58
C ASP A 295 -0.69 -9.45 -22.10
N ALA A 296 0.38 -9.33 -21.30
CA ALA A 296 0.31 -8.80 -19.95
C ALA A 296 -0.13 -7.32 -19.97
N ALA A 297 -1.13 -6.97 -19.15
CA ALA A 297 -1.78 -5.66 -19.24
C ALA A 297 -1.94 -4.91 -17.91
N GLY A 298 -1.43 -5.45 -16.80
CA GLY A 298 -1.43 -4.76 -15.51
C GLY A 298 -0.41 -3.63 -15.44
N ASP A 299 -0.29 -3.02 -14.26
CA ASP A 299 0.66 -1.95 -14.00
C ASP A 299 2.11 -2.41 -14.26
N ILE A 300 2.89 -1.52 -14.87
CA ILE A 300 4.25 -1.83 -15.31
C ILE A 300 5.18 -2.08 -14.10
N ILE A 301 6.07 -3.06 -14.20
CA ILE A 301 7.11 -3.30 -13.18
C ILE A 301 8.51 -3.40 -13.81
N THR A 302 9.53 -3.03 -13.04
CA THR A 302 10.93 -3.31 -13.40
C THR A 302 11.25 -4.79 -13.25
N ASP A 303 12.30 -5.27 -13.94
CA ASP A 303 12.68 -6.70 -13.95
C ASP A 303 13.06 -7.30 -12.59
N ASN A 304 13.49 -6.49 -11.62
CA ASN A 304 13.93 -6.97 -10.29
C ASN A 304 12.76 -7.11 -9.30
N VAL A 305 11.62 -7.61 -9.76
CA VAL A 305 10.41 -7.82 -8.94
C VAL A 305 9.93 -9.25 -9.19
N ASP A 306 9.84 -10.03 -8.12
CA ASP A 306 9.19 -11.34 -8.11
C ASP A 306 7.71 -11.14 -7.78
N PHE A 307 6.82 -11.54 -8.68
CA PHE A 307 5.39 -11.23 -8.56
C PHE A 307 4.50 -12.46 -8.74
N ILE A 308 5.09 -13.65 -8.90
CA ILE A 308 4.36 -14.89 -9.18
C ILE A 308 4.36 -15.76 -7.91
N PRO A 309 3.20 -16.16 -7.38
CA PRO A 309 1.86 -15.97 -7.94
C PRO A 309 1.31 -14.56 -7.73
N TYR A 310 0.49 -14.05 -8.64
CA TYR A 310 -0.25 -12.79 -8.47
C TYR A 310 -1.75 -13.02 -8.19
N TRP A 311 -2.51 -11.98 -7.84
CA TRP A 311 -3.97 -12.07 -7.74
C TRP A 311 -4.62 -11.79 -9.09
N ALA A 312 -5.62 -12.58 -9.48
CA ALA A 312 -6.32 -12.47 -10.76
C ALA A 312 -7.52 -11.51 -10.71
N THR A 313 -7.88 -11.00 -9.53
CA THR A 313 -8.93 -9.99 -9.33
C THR A 313 -8.61 -9.10 -8.14
N SER A 314 -9.13 -7.87 -8.11
CA SER A 314 -9.00 -6.94 -6.99
C SER A 314 -9.72 -7.37 -5.70
N THR A 315 -10.57 -8.40 -5.75
CA THR A 315 -11.39 -8.85 -4.60
C THR A 315 -10.79 -10.05 -3.87
N VAL A 316 -9.68 -10.60 -4.38
CA VAL A 316 -8.97 -11.70 -3.72
C VAL A 316 -8.40 -11.22 -2.38
N THR A 317 -8.43 -12.12 -1.42
CA THR A 317 -7.80 -12.00 -0.10
C THR A 317 -7.17 -13.36 0.22
N THR A 318 -6.26 -13.41 1.18
CA THR A 318 -5.71 -14.70 1.69
C THR A 318 -6.79 -15.69 2.14
N SER A 319 -7.98 -15.20 2.52
CA SER A 319 -9.10 -16.05 2.91
C SER A 319 -9.97 -16.53 1.76
N THR A 320 -9.77 -15.98 0.55
CA THR A 320 -10.57 -16.21 -0.67
C THR A 320 -9.76 -16.70 -1.87
N GLU A 321 -8.50 -17.10 -1.70
CA GLU A 321 -7.65 -17.77 -2.72
C GLU A 321 -8.13 -19.22 -2.97
N TYR A 322 -9.34 -19.36 -3.51
CA TYR A 322 -9.96 -20.67 -3.71
C TYR A 322 -9.68 -21.25 -5.08
N VAL A 323 -9.30 -20.42 -6.04
CA VAL A 323 -8.96 -20.84 -7.40
C VAL A 323 -7.48 -20.56 -7.62
N SER A 324 -6.74 -21.55 -8.08
CA SER A 324 -5.33 -21.39 -8.43
C SER A 324 -5.11 -21.75 -9.89
N THR A 325 -4.31 -20.95 -10.56
CA THR A 325 -3.86 -21.20 -11.93
C THR A 325 -2.41 -21.65 -11.85
N ARG A 326 -2.05 -22.79 -12.43
CA ARG A 326 -0.66 -23.27 -12.43
C ARG A 326 -0.23 -23.82 -13.79
N VAL A 327 1.07 -23.78 -14.02
CA VAL A 327 1.74 -24.38 -15.18
C VAL A 327 2.52 -25.60 -14.72
N GLU A 328 2.29 -26.74 -15.38
CA GLU A 328 3.15 -27.90 -15.21
C GLU A 328 4.32 -27.80 -16.21
N GLU A 329 5.51 -27.44 -15.72
CA GLU A 329 6.69 -27.44 -16.57
C GLU A 329 7.16 -28.89 -16.80
N VAL A 330 7.15 -29.31 -18.06
CA VAL A 330 7.37 -30.68 -18.52
C VAL A 330 8.69 -31.30 -18.02
N ASP A 331 9.69 -30.48 -17.66
CA ASP A 331 11.02 -30.93 -17.26
C ASP A 331 11.41 -30.60 -15.79
N ALA A 332 10.62 -29.83 -15.03
CA ALA A 332 11.13 -29.24 -13.78
C ALA A 332 10.74 -29.93 -12.47
N LEU A 333 9.78 -30.87 -12.42
CA LEU A 333 9.21 -31.39 -11.14
C LEU A 333 8.73 -30.30 -10.15
N LEU A 334 8.66 -29.04 -10.59
CA LEU A 334 8.23 -27.90 -9.81
C LEU A 334 6.90 -27.43 -10.38
N GLU A 335 5.88 -27.46 -9.53
CA GLU A 335 4.60 -26.81 -9.81
C GLU A 335 4.78 -25.32 -9.53
N THR A 336 4.56 -24.48 -10.55
CA THR A 336 4.57 -23.03 -10.39
C THR A 336 3.14 -22.51 -10.45
N TYR A 337 2.66 -21.98 -9.33
CA TYR A 337 1.40 -21.25 -9.27
C TYR A 337 1.58 -19.91 -9.95
N LEU A 338 0.77 -19.62 -10.97
CA LEU A 338 0.79 -18.38 -11.72
C LEU A 338 -0.05 -17.31 -11.03
N ALA A 339 -1.28 -17.65 -10.65
CA ALA A 339 -2.22 -16.70 -10.09
C ALA A 339 -3.21 -17.35 -9.12
N TYR A 340 -3.72 -16.55 -8.19
CA TYR A 340 -4.85 -16.90 -7.32
C TYR A 340 -6.08 -16.06 -7.63
N SER A 341 -7.26 -16.66 -7.51
CA SER A 341 -8.55 -15.99 -7.69
C SER A 341 -9.59 -16.44 -6.66
N ASP A 342 -10.61 -15.61 -6.47
CA ASP A 342 -11.83 -15.90 -5.72
C ASP A 342 -12.98 -16.39 -6.63
N ILE A 343 -12.83 -16.31 -7.95
CA ILE A 343 -13.79 -16.79 -8.96
C ILE A 343 -13.13 -17.68 -10.02
N ILE A 344 -13.88 -18.61 -10.60
CA ILE A 344 -13.37 -19.58 -11.58
C ILE A 344 -12.98 -18.89 -12.88
N GLN A 345 -13.81 -17.95 -13.36
CA GLN A 345 -13.56 -17.30 -14.64
C GLN A 345 -12.23 -16.55 -14.65
N ALA A 346 -11.87 -15.83 -13.58
CA ALA A 346 -10.60 -15.11 -13.54
C ALA A 346 -9.39 -16.06 -13.47
N GLY A 347 -9.52 -17.25 -12.85
CA GLY A 347 -8.49 -18.29 -12.96
C GLY A 347 -8.31 -18.79 -14.40
N ILE A 348 -9.40 -18.98 -15.15
CA ILE A 348 -9.34 -19.31 -16.57
C ILE A 348 -8.72 -18.16 -17.38
N ASP A 349 -9.10 -16.92 -17.10
CA ASP A 349 -8.60 -15.74 -17.80
C ASP A 349 -7.10 -15.55 -17.57
N ALA A 350 -6.60 -15.84 -16.36
CA ALA A 350 -5.19 -15.83 -15.98
C ALA A 350 -4.37 -17.00 -16.57
N ALA A 351 -5.00 -18.05 -17.12
CA ALA A 351 -4.27 -19.08 -17.84
C ALA A 351 -3.83 -18.55 -19.22
N THR A 352 -2.60 -18.82 -19.65
CA THR A 352 -2.12 -18.37 -20.97
C THR A 352 -2.72 -19.25 -22.08
N SER A 353 -2.79 -18.72 -23.30
CA SER A 353 -3.41 -19.43 -24.44
C SER A 353 -2.48 -20.42 -25.16
N ASN A 354 -1.19 -20.44 -24.83
CA ASN A 354 -0.15 -21.04 -25.67
C ASN A 354 0.40 -22.38 -25.18
N ASP A 355 0.15 -22.81 -23.94
CA ASP A 355 0.69 -24.08 -23.44
C ASP A 355 -0.32 -25.20 -23.30
N ASP A 356 0.18 -26.42 -23.49
CA ASP A 356 -0.59 -27.65 -23.45
C ASP A 356 -0.93 -28.11 -22.01
N TYR A 357 -0.41 -27.43 -20.98
CA TYR A 357 -0.30 -27.91 -19.59
C TYR A 357 -0.75 -26.90 -18.52
N PHE A 358 -1.80 -26.12 -18.79
CA PHE A 358 -2.43 -25.27 -17.78
C PHE A 358 -3.48 -26.03 -16.95
N TRP A 359 -3.40 -25.84 -15.64
CA TRP A 359 -4.36 -26.35 -14.68
C TRP A 359 -5.00 -25.18 -13.94
N VAL A 360 -6.33 -25.19 -13.86
CA VAL A 360 -7.10 -24.31 -12.97
C VAL A 360 -7.70 -25.21 -11.89
N GLU A 361 -7.20 -25.11 -10.67
CA GLU A 361 -7.70 -25.88 -9.53
C GLU A 361 -8.70 -25.04 -8.74
N VAL A 362 -9.85 -25.63 -8.39
CA VAL A 362 -10.95 -24.94 -7.70
C VAL A 362 -11.24 -25.64 -6.37
N GLY A 363 -11.04 -24.96 -5.25
CA GLY A 363 -11.31 -25.44 -3.90
C GLY A 363 -12.76 -25.24 -3.43
N LEU A 364 -13.01 -25.50 -2.14
CA LEU A 364 -14.36 -25.45 -1.56
C LEU A 364 -14.82 -24.06 -1.10
N GLY A 365 -13.90 -23.13 -0.88
CA GLY A 365 -14.23 -21.90 -0.14
C GLY A 365 -15.18 -20.93 -0.87
N GLY A 366 -15.37 -21.09 -2.18
CA GLY A 366 -16.33 -20.32 -2.98
C GLY A 366 -17.61 -21.08 -3.35
N SER A 367 -17.85 -22.28 -2.79
CA SER A 367 -18.94 -23.17 -3.22
C SER A 367 -20.30 -22.84 -2.56
N PRO A 368 -21.41 -22.69 -3.32
CA PRO A 368 -21.46 -22.73 -4.77
C PRO A 368 -20.90 -21.46 -5.43
N TYR A 369 -20.11 -21.63 -6.49
CA TYR A 369 -19.59 -20.56 -7.32
C TYR A 369 -20.70 -20.01 -8.20
N ASN A 370 -21.19 -18.80 -7.88
CA ASN A 370 -22.34 -18.20 -8.56
C ASN A 370 -21.91 -17.43 -9.81
N GLU A 371 -21.43 -18.15 -10.82
CA GLU A 371 -20.92 -17.60 -12.07
C GLU A 371 -21.22 -18.51 -13.27
N ASN A 372 -21.13 -17.95 -14.48
CA ASN A 372 -21.18 -18.75 -15.71
C ASN A 372 -19.74 -18.85 -16.21
N VAL A 373 -19.26 -20.07 -16.40
CA VAL A 373 -17.86 -20.32 -16.75
C VAL A 373 -17.74 -20.51 -18.25
N VAL A 374 -16.85 -19.76 -18.90
CA VAL A 374 -16.52 -19.88 -20.33
C VAL A 374 -15.07 -20.32 -20.46
N ILE A 375 -14.86 -21.46 -21.11
CA ILE A 375 -13.52 -22.02 -21.38
C ILE A 375 -13.23 -21.88 -22.87
N ASP A 376 -12.53 -20.82 -23.23
CA ASP A 376 -12.19 -20.45 -24.61
C ASP A 376 -10.72 -20.72 -24.98
N LYS A 377 -9.97 -21.33 -24.06
CA LYS A 377 -8.58 -21.76 -24.24
C LYS A 377 -8.35 -23.20 -23.80
N LYS A 378 -7.23 -23.79 -24.25
CA LYS A 378 -6.84 -25.16 -23.87
C LYS A 378 -6.39 -25.18 -22.41
N LEU A 379 -7.09 -25.92 -21.55
CA LEU A 379 -6.72 -26.12 -20.14
C LEU A 379 -7.39 -27.35 -19.54
N THR A 380 -6.92 -27.73 -18.35
CA THR A 380 -7.65 -28.63 -17.44
C THR A 380 -8.24 -27.84 -16.28
N LEU A 381 -9.56 -27.84 -16.16
CA LEU A 381 -10.30 -27.28 -15.03
C LEU A 381 -10.61 -28.42 -14.04
N LEU A 382 -10.02 -28.36 -12.84
CA LEU A 382 -10.07 -29.41 -11.84
C LEU A 382 -10.74 -28.92 -10.55
N GLY A 383 -11.83 -29.55 -10.17
CA GLY A 383 -12.52 -29.29 -8.91
C GLY A 383 -11.94 -30.16 -7.79
N LEU A 384 -11.40 -29.51 -6.76
CA LEU A 384 -10.85 -30.16 -5.58
C LEU A 384 -11.93 -30.28 -4.50
N ASN A 385 -12.27 -31.52 -4.15
CA ASN A 385 -13.32 -31.87 -3.18
C ASN A 385 -14.75 -31.51 -3.62
N ASP A 386 -15.05 -31.69 -4.92
CA ASP A 386 -16.40 -31.54 -5.49
C ASP A 386 -17.05 -30.14 -5.34
N PRO A 387 -16.35 -29.02 -5.69
CA PRO A 387 -16.98 -27.70 -5.73
C PRO A 387 -18.20 -27.68 -6.67
N THR A 388 -19.15 -26.78 -6.36
CA THR A 388 -20.37 -26.63 -7.14
C THR A 388 -20.33 -25.36 -7.99
N ILE A 389 -20.53 -25.47 -9.30
CA ILE A 389 -20.78 -24.33 -10.20
C ILE A 389 -22.30 -24.10 -10.25
N ALA A 390 -22.74 -22.90 -9.92
CA ALA A 390 -24.13 -22.47 -9.92
C ALA A 390 -24.33 -21.29 -10.89
N PRO A 391 -24.64 -21.55 -12.18
CA PRO A 391 -24.84 -20.47 -13.15
C PRO A 391 -25.86 -19.45 -12.65
N THR A 392 -25.55 -18.17 -12.85
CA THR A 392 -26.50 -17.07 -12.63
C THR A 392 -27.44 -16.92 -13.82
N THR A 393 -27.01 -17.34 -15.01
CA THR A 393 -27.81 -17.37 -16.25
C THR A 393 -27.30 -18.45 -17.22
N GLY A 394 -28.17 -19.07 -18.01
CA GLY A 394 -27.72 -19.97 -19.09
C GLY A 394 -27.11 -21.30 -18.62
N CYS A 395 -26.07 -21.78 -19.31
CA CYS A 395 -25.33 -22.99 -18.97
C CYS A 395 -24.23 -22.70 -17.93
N GLY A 396 -23.99 -23.64 -17.01
CA GLY A 396 -22.95 -23.52 -15.97
C GLY A 396 -21.54 -23.41 -16.55
N VAL A 397 -21.25 -24.23 -17.54
CA VAL A 397 -19.95 -24.26 -18.23
C VAL A 397 -20.19 -24.26 -19.73
N GLU A 398 -19.56 -23.33 -20.44
CA GLU A 398 -19.52 -23.24 -21.89
C GLU A 398 -18.09 -23.53 -22.38
N ILE A 399 -17.93 -24.55 -23.23
CA ILE A 399 -16.62 -24.93 -23.79
C ILE A 399 -16.54 -24.43 -25.24
N GLN A 400 -15.63 -23.50 -25.49
CA GLN A 400 -15.36 -22.91 -26.80
C GLN A 400 -14.00 -23.31 -27.39
N ALA A 401 -13.09 -23.84 -26.58
CA ALA A 401 -11.80 -24.36 -27.03
C ALA A 401 -11.79 -25.86 -27.32
N SER A 402 -10.84 -26.29 -28.15
CA SER A 402 -10.49 -27.70 -28.29
C SER A 402 -9.57 -28.15 -27.15
N THR A 403 -9.68 -29.40 -26.73
CA THR A 403 -8.80 -30.01 -25.71
C THR A 403 -9.00 -29.40 -24.32
N VAL A 404 -10.25 -29.32 -23.88
CA VAL A 404 -10.61 -28.93 -22.51
C VAL A 404 -10.93 -30.18 -21.71
N THR A 405 -10.38 -30.27 -20.50
CA THR A 405 -10.78 -31.27 -19.50
C THR A 405 -11.49 -30.55 -18.37
N VAL A 406 -12.69 -31.00 -18.00
CA VAL A 406 -13.41 -30.53 -16.80
C VAL A 406 -13.67 -31.75 -15.92
N ASP A 407 -13.14 -31.76 -14.71
CA ASP A 407 -13.25 -32.89 -13.78
C ASP A 407 -13.47 -32.41 -12.33
N GLY A 408 -14.16 -33.21 -11.51
CA GLY A 408 -14.33 -32.94 -10.08
C GLY A 408 -15.34 -31.85 -9.71
N PHE A 409 -16.35 -31.56 -10.54
CA PHE A 409 -17.39 -30.55 -10.24
C PHE A 409 -18.79 -31.13 -10.13
N ALA A 410 -19.60 -30.54 -9.24
CA ALA A 410 -21.05 -30.53 -9.38
C ALA A 410 -21.48 -29.31 -10.19
N ILE A 411 -22.30 -29.48 -11.23
CA ILE A 411 -22.82 -28.36 -12.03
C ILE A 411 -24.33 -28.29 -11.81
N ASN A 412 -24.79 -27.22 -11.16
CA ASN A 412 -26.22 -26.95 -11.02
C ASN A 412 -26.79 -26.43 -12.34
N THR A 413 -28.02 -26.82 -12.64
CA THR A 413 -28.77 -26.26 -13.78
C THR A 413 -29.83 -25.31 -13.26
N LEU A 414 -30.02 -24.19 -13.94
CA LEU A 414 -31.16 -23.31 -13.73
C LEU A 414 -32.41 -23.98 -14.31
N GLY A 415 -33.06 -24.89 -13.57
CA GLY A 415 -34.45 -25.35 -13.77
C GLY A 415 -34.94 -25.68 -15.20
N THR A 416 -35.21 -26.96 -15.44
CA THR A 416 -36.00 -27.58 -16.55
C THR A 416 -35.60 -27.40 -18.01
N ASP A 417 -34.77 -26.43 -18.40
CA ASP A 417 -34.29 -26.36 -19.79
C ASP A 417 -33.06 -27.26 -19.97
N ALA A 418 -33.35 -28.57 -20.04
CA ALA A 418 -32.38 -29.65 -20.21
C ALA A 418 -31.81 -29.68 -21.64
N HIS A 419 -30.96 -28.72 -21.97
CA HIS A 419 -30.01 -28.83 -23.08
C HIS A 419 -28.65 -28.31 -22.61
N GLY A 420 -27.81 -29.20 -22.05
CA GLY A 420 -26.46 -28.82 -21.62
C GLY A 420 -25.65 -29.98 -21.06
N LEU A 421 -25.07 -30.78 -21.96
CA LEU A 421 -23.67 -31.20 -21.93
C LEU A 421 -23.17 -31.18 -23.38
#